data_AF-A0A415SA74-F1
#
_entry.id   AF-A0A415SA74-F1
#
_cell.length_a   1.000
_cell.length_b   1.000
_cell.length_c   1.000
_cell.angle_alpha   90.00
_cell.angle_beta   90.00
_cell.angle_gamma   90.00
#
_symmetry.space_group_name_H-M   'P 1'
#
loop_
_entity.id
_entity.type
_entity.pdbx_description
1 polymer ?
#
loop_
_entity_poly.entity_id
_entity_poly.type
_entity_poly.pdbx_seq_one_letter_code
_entity_poly.pdbx_strand_id
1 'polypeptide(L)'
;MDKDPFEEYLKESEPDKASKGYASSTAVGLQAVDGLKPSKYLIDIAIRNIEGKITIKEVQNLIRQISRSLFTANSFGVFTTTPER
;
A
#
# COMPACT_ATOMS: atom_id res chain seq x y z
N MET A 1 19.95 -17.08 -8.01
CA MET A 1 18.81 -16.50 -7.28
C MET A 1 19.12 -15.02 -7.13
N ASP A 2 18.40 -14.16 -7.84
CA ASP A 2 18.53 -12.72 -7.66
C ASP A 2 18.01 -12.36 -6.26
N LYS A 3 18.92 -11.85 -5.43
CA LYS A 3 18.57 -11.35 -4.10
C LYS A 3 17.88 -10.01 -4.30
N ASP A 4 16.77 -9.76 -3.58
CA ASP A 4 16.15 -8.43 -3.60
C ASP A 4 17.23 -7.39 -3.19
N PRO A 5 17.53 -6.40 -4.04
CA PRO A 5 18.59 -5.43 -3.77
C PRO A 5 18.37 -4.61 -2.50
N PHE A 6 17.17 -4.67 -1.92
CA PHE A 6 16.79 -3.93 -0.72
C PHE A 6 16.74 -4.79 0.56
N GLU A 7 17.01 -6.10 0.51
CA GLU A 7 16.87 -6.99 1.68
C GLU A 7 17.63 -6.51 2.92
N GLU A 8 18.83 -5.95 2.74
CA GLU A 8 19.66 -5.52 3.86
C GLU A 8 19.11 -4.28 4.57
N TYR A 9 18.35 -3.46 3.86
CA TYR A 9 17.72 -2.25 4.38
C TYR A 9 16.40 -2.56 5.10
N LEU A 10 15.83 -3.76 4.94
CA LEU A 10 14.62 -4.20 5.66
C LEU A 10 14.88 -4.57 7.13
N LYS A 11 16.16 -4.60 7.56
CA LYS A 11 16.56 -5.00 8.92
C LYS A 11 16.60 -3.83 9.90
N GLU A 12 16.43 -2.61 9.43
CA GLU A 12 16.45 -1.42 10.29
C GLU A 12 15.15 -1.26 11.10
N SER A 13 15.27 -0.59 12.26
CA SER A 13 14.12 -0.19 13.07
C SER A 13 13.24 0.82 12.33
N GLU A 14 12.03 1.05 12.82
CA GLU A 14 11.17 2.06 12.18
C GLU A 14 11.83 3.44 12.14
N PRO A 15 11.76 4.13 10.98
CA PRO A 15 12.30 5.47 10.85
C PRO A 15 11.50 6.50 11.63
N ASP A 16 12.10 7.66 11.87
CA ASP A 16 11.42 8.81 12.48
C ASP A 16 10.31 9.39 11.57
N LYS A 17 9.54 10.32 12.13
CA LYS A 17 8.38 10.95 11.45
C LYS A 17 8.77 11.70 10.17
N ALA A 18 9.89 12.43 10.17
CA ALA A 18 10.33 13.18 9.00
C ALA A 18 10.78 12.23 7.89
N SER A 19 11.55 11.21 8.24
CA SER A 19 12.01 10.15 7.34
C SER A 19 10.83 9.36 6.73
N LYS A 20 9.82 9.00 7.53
CA LYS A 20 8.57 8.39 7.05
C LYS A 20 7.80 9.29 6.08
N GLY A 21 7.71 10.59 6.40
CA GLY A 21 7.06 11.58 5.55
C GLY A 21 7.75 11.72 4.20
N TYR A 22 9.09 11.82 4.21
CA TYR A 22 9.89 11.91 2.99
C TYR A 22 9.75 10.66 2.12
N ALA A 23 9.86 9.47 2.72
CA ALA A 23 9.67 8.21 2.00
C ALA A 23 8.27 8.10 1.38
N SER A 24 7.23 8.49 2.12
CA SER A 24 5.85 8.48 1.64
C SER A 24 5.64 9.47 0.49
N SER A 25 6.16 10.69 0.60
CA SER A 25 6.07 11.70 -0.48
C SER A 25 6.81 11.25 -1.73
N THR A 26 7.97 10.60 -1.56
CA THR A 26 8.76 10.05 -2.67
C THR A 26 7.99 8.94 -3.38
N ALA A 27 7.37 8.03 -2.63
CA ALA A 27 6.54 6.96 -3.20
C ALA A 27 5.33 7.52 -3.97
N VAL A 28 4.66 8.56 -3.45
CA VAL A 28 3.57 9.25 -4.17
C VAL A 28 4.08 9.89 -5.46
N GLY A 29 5.21 10.59 -5.40
CA GLY A 29 5.85 11.18 -6.57
C GLY A 29 6.18 10.14 -7.64
N LEU A 30 6.70 8.99 -7.24
CA LEU A 30 7.04 7.90 -8.14
C LEU A 30 5.79 7.32 -8.84
N GLN A 31 4.69 7.12 -8.10
CA GLN A 31 3.42 6.67 -8.70
C GLN A 31 2.84 7.72 -9.67
N ALA A 32 3.05 9.01 -9.40
CA ALA A 32 2.57 10.09 -10.26
C ALA A 32 3.29 10.14 -11.62
N VAL A 33 4.52 9.62 -11.73
CA VAL A 33 5.22 9.45 -13.03
C VAL A 33 4.41 8.57 -13.98
N ASP A 34 3.74 7.55 -13.44
CA ASP A 34 2.86 6.65 -14.19
C ASP A 34 1.40 7.17 -14.28
N GLY A 35 1.14 8.40 -13.83
CA GLY A 35 -0.21 8.99 -13.79
C GLY A 35 -1.13 8.41 -12.72
N LEU A 36 -0.60 7.59 -11.80
CA LEU A 36 -1.37 6.96 -10.73
C LEU A 36 -1.50 7.89 -9.52
N LYS A 37 -2.67 7.83 -8.88
CA LYS A 37 -2.95 8.56 -7.64
C LYS A 37 -3.39 7.58 -6.55
N PRO A 38 -2.75 7.57 -5.38
CA PRO A 38 -3.21 6.77 -4.26
C PRO A 38 -4.63 7.17 -3.85
N SER A 39 -5.41 6.19 -3.38
CA SER A 39 -6.74 6.46 -2.83
C SER A 39 -6.63 7.24 -1.51
N LYS A 40 -7.70 7.96 -1.14
CA LYS A 40 -7.80 8.65 0.16
C LYS A 40 -7.47 7.71 1.32
N TYR A 41 -7.96 6.47 1.25
CA TYR A 41 -7.71 5.47 2.28
C TYR A 41 -6.21 5.13 2.45
N LEU A 42 -5.46 5.00 1.34
CA LEU A 42 -4.02 4.75 1.39
C LEU A 42 -3.26 5.97 1.95
N ILE A 43 -3.70 7.18 1.61
CA ILE A 43 -3.16 8.43 2.17
C ILE A 43 -3.38 8.47 3.69
N ASP A 44 -4.58 8.15 4.17
CA ASP A 44 -4.91 8.14 5.60
C ASP A 44 -4.11 7.09 6.39
N ILE A 45 -3.80 5.94 5.77
CA ILE A 45 -2.87 4.95 6.35
C ILE A 45 -1.46 5.53 6.48
N ALA A 46 -0.94 6.14 5.40
CA ALA A 46 0.39 6.72 5.41
C ALA A 46 0.54 7.80 6.49
N ILE A 47 -0.45 8.68 6.62
CA ILE A 47 -0.48 9.72 7.67
C ILE A 47 -0.42 9.08 9.06
N ARG A 48 -1.24 8.05 9.34
CA ARG A 48 -1.22 7.36 10.64
C ARG A 48 0.14 6.72 10.94
N ASN A 49 0.83 6.18 9.94
CA ASN A 49 2.16 5.61 10.13
C ASN A 49 3.22 6.68 10.40
N ILE A 50 3.18 7.79 9.66
CA ILE A 50 4.03 8.97 9.88
C ILE A 50 3.83 9.51 11.30
N GLU A 51 2.60 9.56 11.78
CA GLU A 51 2.26 10.00 13.14
C GLU A 51 2.62 8.97 14.22
N GLY A 52 3.14 7.79 13.86
CA GLY A 52 3.47 6.74 14.82
C GLY A 52 2.25 6.06 15.44
N LYS A 53 1.05 6.28 14.90
CA LYS A 53 -0.20 5.66 15.37
C LYS A 53 -0.30 4.19 14.97
N ILE A 54 0.38 3.79 13.89
CA ILE A 54 0.48 2.42 13.42
C ILE A 54 1.90 2.14 12.91
N THR A 55 2.33 0.91 13.04
CA THR A 55 3.61 0.40 12.55
C THR A 55 3.57 0.09 11.05
N ILE A 56 4.72 -0.01 10.40
CA ILE A 56 4.86 -0.43 9.01
C ILE A 56 4.32 -1.86 8.79
N LYS A 57 4.43 -2.72 9.80
CA LYS A 57 3.86 -4.08 9.76
C LYS A 57 2.33 -4.06 9.74
N GLU A 58 1.72 -3.15 10.51
CA GLU A 58 0.27 -2.93 10.48
C GLU A 58 -0.18 -2.32 9.15
N VAL A 59 0.56 -1.35 8.61
CA VAL A 59 0.34 -0.80 7.25
C VAL A 59 0.33 -1.91 6.21
N GLN A 60 1.36 -2.76 6.19
CA GLN A 60 1.44 -3.91 5.28
C GLN A 60 0.26 -4.85 5.42
N ASN A 61 -0.20 -5.10 6.65
CA ASN A 61 -1.36 -5.95 6.89
C ASN A 61 -2.66 -5.33 6.38
N LEU A 62 -2.88 -4.02 6.60
CA LEU A 62 -4.04 -3.29 6.08
C LEU A 62 -4.08 -3.29 4.55
N ILE A 63 -2.94 -3.04 3.90
CA ILE A 63 -2.82 -3.10 2.44
C ILE A 63 -3.14 -4.51 1.94
N ARG A 64 -2.55 -5.55 2.56
CA ARG A 64 -2.81 -6.95 2.18
C ARG A 64 -4.28 -7.32 2.31
N GLN A 65 -4.96 -6.87 3.36
CA GLN A 65 -6.39 -7.14 3.56
C GLN A 65 -7.24 -6.52 2.45
N ILE A 66 -6.95 -5.28 2.07
CA ILE A 66 -7.71 -4.61 1.01
C ILE A 66 -7.42 -5.19 -0.36
N SER A 67 -6.16 -5.50 -0.69
CA SER A 67 -5.84 -6.15 -1.96
C SER A 67 -6.55 -7.50 -2.09
N ARG A 68 -6.64 -8.28 -1.00
CA ARG A 68 -7.43 -9.52 -0.96
C ARG A 68 -8.92 -9.26 -1.14
N SER A 69 -9.48 -8.25 -0.45
CA SER A 69 -10.89 -7.90 -0.58
C SER A 69 -11.26 -7.45 -1.99
N LEU A 70 -10.44 -6.61 -2.62
CA LEU A 70 -10.63 -6.16 -4.00
C LEU A 70 -10.51 -7.33 -4.99
N PHE A 71 -9.53 -8.21 -4.79
CA PHE A 71 -9.40 -9.42 -5.60
C PHE A 71 -10.64 -10.31 -5.50
N THR A 72 -11.10 -10.59 -4.27
CA THR A 72 -12.32 -11.37 -4.03
C THR A 72 -13.55 -10.72 -4.65
N ALA A 73 -13.74 -9.41 -4.46
CA ALA A 73 -14.87 -8.68 -5.05
C ALA A 73 -14.87 -8.74 -6.58
N ASN A 74 -13.71 -8.57 -7.21
CA ASN A 74 -13.58 -8.72 -8.67
C ASN A 74 -13.80 -10.16 -9.14
N SER A 75 -13.33 -11.17 -8.39
CA SER A 75 -13.58 -12.58 -8.72
C SER A 75 -15.07 -12.94 -8.66
N PHE A 76 -15.85 -12.36 -7.74
CA PHE A 76 -17.30 -12.56 -7.68
C PHE A 76 -18.08 -11.71 -8.70
N GLY A 77 -17.60 -10.52 -9.05
CA GLY A 77 -18.22 -9.64 -10.05
C GLY A 77 -18.18 -10.19 -11.48
N VAL A 78 -17.25 -11.11 -11.79
CA VAL A 78 -17.20 -11.80 -13.10
C VAL A 78 -18.32 -12.85 -13.26
N PHE A 79 -18.97 -13.30 -12.18
CA PHE A 79 -20.01 -14.33 -12.24
C PHE A 79 -21.46 -13.80 -12.33
N THR A 80 -21.69 -12.48 -12.28
CA THR A 80 -23.06 -11.92 -12.26
C THR A 80 -23.50 -11.25 -13.57
N THR A 81 -22.72 -11.32 -14.65
CA THR A 81 -23.18 -10.89 -15.99
C THR A 81 -23.78 -12.07 -16.78
N THR A 82 -24.90 -12.60 -16.31
CA THR A 82 -25.84 -13.32 -17.18
C THR A 82 -27.12 -12.50 -17.24
N PRO A 83 -27.42 -11.79 -18.34
CA PRO A 83 -28.78 -11.36 -18.56
C PRO A 83 -29.58 -12.59 -19.00
N GLU A 84 -30.60 -12.93 -18.22
CA GLU A 84 -31.75 -13.65 -18.76
C GLU A 84 -32.25 -12.91 -20.01
N ARG A 85 -32.22 -13.58 -21.16
CA ARG A 85 -33.33 -13.72 -22.11
C ARG A 85 -32.96 -14.66 -23.25
#